data_AF-A0A7S1DDR0-F1
#
_entry.id   AF-A0A7S1DDR0-F1
#
_cell.length_a   1.000
_cell.length_b   1.000
_cell.length_c   1.000
_cell.angle_alpha   90.00
_cell.angle_beta   90.00
_cell.angle_gamma   90.00
#
_symmetry.space_group_name_H-M   'P 1'
#
loop_
_entity.id
_entity.type
_entity.pdbx_description
1 polymer ?
#
loop_
_entity_poly.entity_id
_entity_poly.type
_entity_poly.pdbx_seq_one_letter_code
_entity_poly.pdbx_strand_id
1 'polypeptide(L)'
;MTLLFFCLVLLTSVDRSLSSSCVDNLDQITNNEIESARLGAIKPVTYVLCPNTVFRVGFPSQSSQIVYEEGSVPIVILNSHRAIQCGEDGRLENNCTIHGGDHHLLVPGPADLPSELSDNISLGITTNVTVRGIVFQNCTDLALSMTNAGSLLLADCAVQGQQGGDFSLYARPPHGFINGRTRRKLQLGGTDDLESSLDLTVDPLTQIQITNCTWTHNEANLAIVAMVGNVLFDVEKTLFQSNAIVLQEGVGGLLWFTDGQGRIQNNCFYNNLYPLSPVIVNGGVVEVDLNSGVDAARRQTVGCDNGWMFVDPEITLGQALAQNQFKCFPFTQESCSRFLPTELASSQASSAKLIVFALGLSLLSAMLV
;
A
#
# COMPACT_ATOMS: atom_id res chain seq x y z
N MET A 1 20.47 62.35 43.60
CA MET A 1 20.70 62.20 42.15
C MET A 1 20.98 60.74 41.88
N THR A 2 19.94 59.95 41.64
CA THR A 2 20.05 58.49 41.45
C THR A 2 19.28 58.20 40.17
N LEU A 3 20.02 58.06 39.07
CA LEU A 3 19.46 57.75 37.75
C LEU A 3 19.10 56.27 37.71
N LEU A 4 17.81 55.95 37.73
CA LEU A 4 17.30 54.61 37.44
C LEU A 4 17.22 54.46 35.91
N PHE A 5 18.13 53.67 35.34
CA PHE A 5 18.09 53.24 33.95
C PHE A 5 17.06 52.11 33.81
N PHE A 6 15.85 52.45 33.37
CA PHE A 6 14.83 51.48 32.98
C PHE A 6 15.21 50.91 31.60
N CYS A 7 15.86 49.75 31.60
CA CYS A 7 16.12 48.98 30.39
C CYS A 7 14.82 48.27 29.98
N LEU A 8 14.00 48.96 29.19
CA LEU A 8 12.80 48.41 28.58
C LEU A 8 13.23 47.45 27.46
N VAL A 9 13.45 46.18 27.81
CA VAL A 9 13.64 45.10 26.85
C VAL A 9 12.29 44.84 26.19
N LEU A 10 12.07 45.48 25.05
CA LEU A 10 11.01 45.13 24.10
C LEU A 10 11.30 43.73 23.56
N LEU A 11 10.80 42.71 24.26
CA LEU A 11 10.57 41.39 23.68
C LEU A 11 9.41 41.52 22.69
N THR A 12 9.69 42.06 21.51
CA THR A 12 8.84 41.78 20.35
C THR A 12 9.03 40.31 20.04
N SER A 13 8.12 39.46 20.54
CA SER A 13 7.90 38.15 19.97
C SER A 13 7.52 38.38 18.52
N VAL A 14 8.53 38.36 17.66
CA VAL A 14 8.32 38.15 16.23
C VAL A 14 7.76 36.73 16.18
N ASP A 15 6.44 36.62 16.25
CA ASP A 15 5.73 35.50 15.66
C ASP A 15 6.07 35.57 14.17
N ARG A 16 7.23 35.01 13.82
CA ARG A 16 7.39 34.39 12.52
C ARG A 16 6.35 33.29 12.56
N SER A 17 5.14 33.61 12.13
CA SER A 17 4.30 32.64 11.47
C SER A 17 5.17 32.11 10.33
N LEU A 18 5.97 31.09 10.63
CA LEU A 18 6.36 30.12 9.64
C LEU A 18 5.01 29.63 9.13
N SER A 19 4.52 30.29 8.08
CA SER A 19 3.49 29.71 7.24
C SER A 19 4.18 28.49 6.66
N SER A 20 4.16 27.38 7.40
CA SER A 20 4.30 26.05 6.83
C SER A 20 3.21 26.00 5.78
N SER A 21 3.57 26.32 4.53
CA SER A 21 2.65 26.32 3.41
C SER A 21 2.39 24.87 3.09
N CYS A 22 1.47 24.26 3.85
CA CYS A 22 0.94 22.97 3.51
C CYS A 22 0.12 23.10 2.21
N VAL A 23 -0.02 21.99 1.50
CA VAL A 23 -0.78 21.88 0.27
C VAL A 23 -2.20 21.43 0.62
N ASP A 24 -3.19 22.21 0.18
CA ASP A 24 -4.63 21.93 0.32
C ASP A 24 -5.29 21.54 -1.01
N ASN A 25 -4.54 21.55 -2.12
CA ASN A 25 -4.99 21.14 -3.45
C ASN A 25 -3.94 20.23 -4.11
N LEU A 26 -4.31 18.99 -4.44
CA LEU A 26 -3.42 17.99 -5.06
C LEU A 26 -2.90 18.42 -6.43
N ASP A 27 -3.66 19.23 -7.18
CA ASP A 27 -3.25 19.74 -8.48
C ASP A 27 -1.95 20.54 -8.38
N GLN A 28 -1.69 21.20 -7.23
CA GLN A 28 -0.43 21.91 -7.00
C GLN A 28 0.77 20.96 -6.99
N ILE A 29 0.62 19.76 -6.41
CA ILE A 29 1.70 18.76 -6.35
C ILE A 29 2.01 18.29 -7.76
N THR A 30 0.99 17.85 -8.50
CA THR A 30 1.15 17.34 -9.86
C THR A 30 1.71 18.39 -10.82
N ASN A 31 1.23 19.64 -10.75
CA ASN A 31 1.79 20.73 -11.54
C ASN A 31 3.26 21.01 -11.20
N ASN A 32 3.61 21.02 -9.90
CA ASN A 32 5.00 21.19 -9.46
C ASN A 32 5.90 20.05 -9.92
N GLU A 33 5.39 18.82 -9.97
CA GLU A 33 6.11 17.65 -10.49
C GLU A 33 6.37 17.75 -11.99
N ILE A 34 5.36 18.13 -12.78
CA ILE A 34 5.50 18.36 -14.22
C ILE A 34 6.55 19.44 -14.50
N GLU A 35 6.46 20.58 -13.83
CA GLU A 35 7.42 21.68 -14.01
C GLU A 35 8.83 21.29 -13.56
N SER A 36 8.95 20.58 -12.43
CA SER A 36 10.25 20.07 -11.96
C SER A 36 10.87 19.10 -12.97
N ALA A 37 10.05 18.22 -13.55
CA ALA A 37 10.51 17.24 -14.52
C ALA A 37 10.93 17.89 -15.84
N ARG A 38 10.21 18.92 -16.32
CA ARG A 38 10.61 19.76 -17.47
C ARG A 38 11.94 20.46 -17.27
N LEU A 39 12.20 20.93 -16.04
CA LEU A 39 13.45 21.60 -15.68
C LEU A 39 14.60 20.63 -15.37
N GLY A 40 14.35 19.32 -15.35
CA GLY A 40 15.33 18.30 -14.93
C GLY A 40 15.76 18.46 -13.46
N ALA A 41 14.86 18.91 -12.58
CA ALA A 41 15.17 19.19 -11.20
C ALA A 41 15.17 17.92 -10.32
N ILE A 42 16.37 17.45 -9.97
CA ILE A 42 16.58 16.22 -9.17
C ILE A 42 16.67 16.52 -7.65
N LYS A 43 16.31 17.72 -7.20
CA LYS A 43 16.40 18.07 -5.78
C LYS A 43 15.32 17.33 -4.99
N PRO A 44 15.62 16.80 -3.79
CA PRO A 44 14.60 16.24 -2.91
C PRO A 44 13.52 17.28 -2.57
N VAL A 45 12.26 16.85 -2.59
CA VAL A 45 11.10 17.70 -2.26
C VAL A 45 10.17 16.95 -1.33
N THR A 46 9.72 17.62 -0.27
CA THR A 46 8.68 17.15 0.63
C THR A 46 7.41 17.97 0.41
N TYR A 47 6.35 17.31 -0.02
CA TYR A 47 5.00 17.85 -0.08
C TYR A 47 4.33 17.61 1.27
N VAL A 48 4.02 18.70 1.99
CA VAL A 48 3.31 18.65 3.27
C VAL A 48 1.84 18.90 3.00
N LEU A 49 0.98 17.89 3.16
CA LEU A 49 -0.46 18.04 3.05
C LEU A 49 -1.03 18.74 4.29
N CYS A 50 -2.03 19.59 4.08
CA CYS A 50 -2.67 20.29 5.21
C CYS A 50 -3.41 19.31 6.13
N PRO A 51 -3.15 19.32 7.45
CA PRO A 51 -3.89 18.50 8.41
C PRO A 51 -5.40 18.73 8.35
N ASN A 52 -6.18 17.69 8.68
CA ASN A 52 -7.65 17.68 8.68
C ASN A 52 -8.28 18.02 7.32
N THR A 53 -7.60 17.68 6.23
CA THR A 53 -8.05 17.94 4.87
C THR A 53 -8.49 16.65 4.19
N VAL A 54 -9.64 16.71 3.51
CA VAL A 54 -10.11 15.65 2.62
C VAL A 54 -9.89 16.07 1.19
N PHE A 55 -8.93 15.44 0.53
CA PHE A 55 -8.61 15.63 -0.88
C PHE A 55 -9.48 14.71 -1.72
N ARG A 56 -10.41 15.28 -2.50
CA ARG A 56 -11.28 14.52 -3.39
C ARG A 56 -10.59 14.32 -4.73
N VAL A 57 -10.33 13.08 -5.12
CA VAL A 57 -9.78 12.76 -6.43
C VAL A 57 -10.93 12.50 -7.40
N GLY A 58 -10.81 13.04 -8.61
CA GLY A 58 -11.80 12.89 -9.66
C GLY A 58 -11.62 11.59 -10.45
N PHE A 59 -12.36 11.47 -11.54
CA PHE A 59 -12.21 10.39 -12.52
C PHE A 59 -11.67 10.93 -13.84
N PRO A 60 -10.83 10.17 -14.58
CA PRO A 60 -10.38 10.59 -15.89
C PRO A 60 -11.58 10.76 -16.84
N SER A 61 -11.62 11.88 -17.55
CA SER A 61 -12.64 12.18 -18.55
C SER A 61 -12.55 11.18 -19.70
N GLN A 62 -13.70 10.80 -20.25
CA GLN A 62 -13.74 9.94 -21.45
C GLN A 62 -13.03 10.58 -22.65
N SER A 63 -12.92 11.91 -22.65
CA SER A 63 -12.29 12.67 -23.73
C SER A 63 -10.76 12.78 -23.60
N SER A 64 -10.20 12.56 -22.40
CA SER A 64 -8.78 12.76 -22.13
C SER A 64 -8.36 12.13 -20.81
N GLN A 65 -7.25 11.37 -20.81
CA GLN A 65 -6.68 10.74 -19.61
C GLN A 65 -6.04 11.73 -18.63
N ILE A 66 -5.86 13.00 -19.02
CA ILE A 66 -5.26 14.04 -18.18
C ILE A 66 -6.29 15.02 -17.59
N VAL A 67 -7.53 14.99 -18.08
CA VAL A 67 -8.61 15.82 -17.56
C VAL A 67 -9.40 15.00 -16.57
N TYR A 68 -9.48 15.45 -15.32
CA TYR A 68 -10.24 14.77 -14.28
C TYR A 68 -11.54 15.52 -14.01
N GLU A 69 -12.64 14.77 -13.93
CA GLU A 69 -13.98 15.25 -13.62
C GLU A 69 -14.29 14.99 -12.14
N GLU A 70 -15.06 15.86 -11.51
CA GLU A 70 -15.55 15.70 -10.12
C GLU A 70 -14.50 15.70 -8.99
N GLY A 71 -13.26 16.15 -9.25
CA GLY A 71 -12.23 16.27 -8.21
C GLY A 71 -10.89 16.76 -8.74
N SER A 72 -9.87 16.67 -7.89
CA SER A 72 -8.48 16.93 -8.28
C SER A 72 -7.91 15.77 -9.11
N VAL A 73 -6.79 16.02 -9.79
CA VAL A 73 -5.99 14.94 -10.37
C VAL A 73 -5.37 14.08 -9.25
N PRO A 74 -5.08 12.78 -9.49
CA PRO A 74 -4.26 11.99 -8.58
C PRO A 74 -2.89 12.64 -8.40
N ILE A 75 -2.23 12.31 -7.30
CA ILE A 75 -0.85 12.74 -7.10
C ILE A 75 0.03 12.00 -8.11
N VAL A 76 0.65 12.72 -9.04
CA VAL A 76 1.57 12.13 -10.02
C VAL A 76 3.00 12.50 -9.67
N ILE A 77 3.82 11.51 -9.34
CA ILE A 77 5.24 11.70 -9.01
C ILE A 77 6.09 11.29 -10.21
N LEU A 78 6.81 12.27 -10.78
CA LEU A 78 7.62 12.12 -11.99
C LEU A 78 9.12 12.13 -11.68
N ASN A 79 9.50 12.64 -10.51
CA ASN A 79 10.90 12.82 -10.12
C ASN A 79 11.27 11.97 -8.90
N SER A 80 12.55 11.64 -8.78
CA SER A 80 13.11 10.90 -7.65
C SER A 80 13.15 11.70 -6.34
N HIS A 81 13.32 11.02 -5.21
CA HIS A 81 13.49 11.61 -3.88
C HIS A 81 12.32 12.51 -3.46
N ARG A 82 11.10 12.00 -3.62
CA ARG A 82 9.87 12.69 -3.24
C ARG A 82 9.30 12.13 -1.96
N ALA A 83 8.93 13.03 -1.06
CA ALA A 83 8.18 12.70 0.14
C ALA A 83 6.82 13.39 0.08
N ILE A 84 5.77 12.67 0.43
CA ILE A 84 4.43 13.21 0.65
C ILE A 84 4.07 12.87 2.08
N GLN A 85 3.74 13.86 2.90
CA GLN A 85 3.43 13.63 4.30
C GLN A 85 2.25 14.48 4.76
N CYS A 86 1.40 13.92 5.62
CA CYS A 86 0.34 14.68 6.27
C CYS A 86 0.90 15.48 7.46
N GLY A 87 0.81 16.81 7.39
CA GLY A 87 1.45 17.69 8.38
C GLY A 87 2.98 17.58 8.42
N GLU A 88 3.60 18.39 9.28
CA GLU A 88 5.07 18.50 9.34
C GLU A 88 5.76 17.24 9.90
N ASP A 89 5.07 16.43 10.70
CA ASP A 89 5.61 15.21 11.30
C ASP A 89 5.23 13.92 10.54
N GLY A 90 4.31 14.00 9.57
CA GLY A 90 3.86 12.88 8.75
C GLY A 90 3.06 11.84 9.52
N ARG A 91 2.36 12.25 10.58
CA ARG A 91 1.59 11.36 11.45
C ARG A 91 0.15 11.16 10.96
N LEU A 92 -0.39 9.96 11.18
CA LEU A 92 -1.76 9.62 10.81
C LEU A 92 -2.78 10.47 11.58
N GLU A 93 -2.45 10.90 12.81
CA GLU A 93 -3.31 11.76 13.64
C GLU A 93 -3.54 13.15 13.04
N ASN A 94 -2.74 13.57 12.05
CA ASN A 94 -2.97 14.81 11.31
C ASN A 94 -4.15 14.70 10.34
N ASN A 95 -4.69 13.50 10.09
CA ASN A 95 -5.98 13.29 9.44
C ASN A 95 -6.09 13.86 8.02
N CYS A 96 -5.10 13.61 7.16
CA CYS A 96 -5.20 13.88 5.73
C CYS A 96 -5.78 12.66 5.02
N THR A 97 -6.91 12.85 4.34
CA THR A 97 -7.59 11.77 3.62
C THR A 97 -7.60 12.05 2.13
N ILE A 98 -7.13 11.11 1.31
CA ILE A 98 -7.35 11.11 -0.14
C ILE A 98 -8.54 10.19 -0.42
N HIS A 99 -9.59 10.72 -1.05
CA HIS A 99 -10.90 10.08 -1.13
C HIS A 99 -11.46 10.06 -2.56
N GLY A 100 -12.01 8.91 -2.98
CA GLY A 100 -12.75 8.77 -4.25
C GLY A 100 -11.83 8.55 -5.45
N GLY A 101 -12.32 8.79 -6.65
CA GLY A 101 -11.54 8.63 -7.88
C GLY A 101 -11.16 7.19 -8.21
N ASP A 102 -10.46 7.03 -9.32
CA ASP A 102 -9.92 5.75 -9.80
C ASP A 102 -8.51 5.47 -9.30
N HIS A 103 -7.70 6.52 -9.12
CA HIS A 103 -6.33 6.44 -8.62
C HIS A 103 -6.06 7.52 -7.56
N HIS A 104 -5.22 7.26 -6.55
CA HIS A 104 -4.78 8.31 -5.59
C HIS A 104 -3.34 8.76 -5.80
N LEU A 105 -2.40 7.82 -5.96
CA LEU A 105 -0.98 8.09 -6.19
C LEU A 105 -0.46 7.29 -7.40
N LEU A 106 0.16 7.99 -8.34
CA LEU A 106 0.75 7.43 -9.56
C LEU A 106 2.24 7.75 -9.62
N VAL A 107 3.07 6.73 -9.86
CA VAL A 107 4.48 6.86 -10.22
C VAL A 107 4.68 6.20 -11.59
N PRO A 108 4.29 6.90 -12.67
CA PRO A 108 4.29 6.32 -14.01
C PRO A 108 5.71 6.11 -14.53
N GLY A 109 5.88 5.08 -15.33
CA GLY A 109 7.06 4.90 -16.15
C GLY A 109 6.97 5.71 -17.44
N PRO A 110 8.07 5.81 -18.20
CA PRO A 110 8.08 6.54 -19.47
C PRO A 110 7.04 6.07 -20.48
N ALA A 111 6.69 4.78 -20.45
CA ALA A 111 5.68 4.19 -21.33
C ALA A 111 4.24 4.52 -20.94
N ASP A 112 4.00 4.96 -19.70
CA ASP A 112 2.66 5.22 -19.15
C ASP A 112 2.33 6.72 -19.17
N LEU A 113 3.27 7.58 -19.58
CA LEU A 113 3.02 9.00 -19.76
C LEU A 113 2.25 9.27 -21.06
N PRO A 114 1.25 10.16 -21.04
CA PRO A 114 0.68 10.73 -22.25
C PRO A 114 1.77 11.33 -23.15
N SER A 115 1.59 11.22 -24.47
CA SER A 115 2.55 11.71 -25.47
C SER A 115 2.93 13.19 -25.28
N GLU A 116 1.98 13.99 -24.80
CA GLU A 116 2.12 15.41 -24.53
C GLU A 116 3.13 15.69 -23.40
N LEU A 117 3.26 14.75 -22.46
CA LEU A 117 4.22 14.79 -21.37
C LEU A 117 5.54 14.09 -21.74
N SER A 118 5.51 12.99 -22.51
CA SER A 118 6.69 12.19 -22.83
C SER A 118 7.75 12.96 -23.62
N ASP A 119 7.34 13.80 -24.59
CA ASP A 119 8.28 14.41 -25.54
C ASP A 119 9.18 15.49 -24.92
N ASN A 120 8.79 16.02 -23.77
CA ASN A 120 9.45 17.16 -23.13
C ASN A 120 9.95 16.86 -21.71
N ILE A 121 9.76 15.63 -21.22
CA ILE A 121 10.17 15.25 -19.87
C ILE A 121 11.25 14.17 -19.97
N SER A 122 12.46 14.52 -19.54
CA SER A 122 13.50 13.53 -19.29
C SER A 122 13.22 12.85 -17.96
N LEU A 123 12.41 11.78 -17.99
CA LEU A 123 12.21 10.94 -16.82
C LEU A 123 13.50 10.18 -16.53
N GLY A 124 14.11 10.51 -15.38
CA GLY A 124 15.03 9.57 -14.74
C GLY A 124 14.25 8.36 -14.21
N ILE A 125 14.97 7.30 -13.80
CA ILE A 125 14.36 6.25 -12.98
C ILE A 125 13.88 6.93 -11.69
N THR A 126 12.56 6.96 -11.47
CA THR A 126 11.98 7.54 -10.27
C THR A 126 12.36 6.66 -9.08
N THR A 127 13.35 7.11 -8.33
CA THR A 127 13.91 6.37 -7.20
C THR A 127 13.56 7.06 -5.89
N ASN A 128 13.03 6.30 -4.94
CA ASN A 128 12.79 6.72 -3.56
C ASN A 128 11.59 7.68 -3.43
N VAL A 129 10.41 7.09 -3.28
CA VAL A 129 9.18 7.77 -2.88
C VAL A 129 8.89 7.43 -1.41
N THR A 130 8.52 8.42 -0.61
CA THR A 130 8.10 8.25 0.78
C THR A 130 6.71 8.81 0.96
N VAL A 131 5.80 8.05 1.56
CA VAL A 131 4.44 8.47 1.86
C VAL A 131 4.16 8.23 3.34
N ARG A 132 3.71 9.28 4.05
CA ARG A 132 3.51 9.22 5.49
C ARG A 132 2.23 9.87 5.99
N GLY A 133 1.51 9.21 6.91
CA GLY A 133 0.39 9.82 7.62
C GLY A 133 -0.88 10.02 6.79
N ILE A 134 -1.03 9.31 5.67
CA ILE A 134 -2.15 9.51 4.73
C ILE A 134 -3.18 8.38 4.88
N VAL A 135 -4.45 8.76 4.87
CA VAL A 135 -5.59 7.82 4.72
C VAL A 135 -5.99 7.79 3.24
N PHE A 136 -5.88 6.64 2.59
CA PHE A 136 -6.42 6.36 1.26
C PHE A 136 -7.81 5.74 1.42
N GLN A 137 -8.83 6.31 0.79
CA GLN A 137 -10.21 5.87 1.00
C GLN A 137 -11.05 5.84 -0.27
N ASN A 138 -11.82 4.75 -0.45
CA ASN A 138 -12.85 4.62 -1.50
C ASN A 138 -12.34 4.89 -2.94
N CYS A 139 -11.14 4.43 -3.27
CA CYS A 139 -10.62 4.37 -4.64
C CYS A 139 -11.30 3.23 -5.39
N THR A 140 -11.63 3.43 -6.67
CA THR A 140 -12.30 2.41 -7.48
C THR A 140 -11.36 1.48 -8.23
N ASP A 141 -10.10 1.88 -8.47
CA ASP A 141 -9.10 1.03 -9.14
C ASP A 141 -7.87 0.78 -8.25
N LEU A 142 -6.93 1.73 -8.12
CA LEU A 142 -5.71 1.57 -7.32
C LEU A 142 -5.42 2.78 -6.44
N ALA A 143 -5.29 2.60 -5.13
CA ALA A 143 -4.82 3.67 -4.24
C ALA A 143 -3.38 4.10 -4.58
N LEU A 144 -2.52 3.15 -5.00
CA LEU A 144 -1.16 3.45 -5.42
C LEU A 144 -0.74 2.56 -6.59
N SER A 145 -0.22 3.18 -7.65
CA SER A 145 0.36 2.48 -8.79
C SER A 145 1.76 3.01 -9.09
N MET A 146 2.75 2.11 -9.17
CA MET A 146 4.12 2.43 -9.58
C MET A 146 4.57 1.46 -10.66
N THR A 147 4.93 1.96 -11.84
CA THR A 147 5.37 1.13 -12.97
C THR A 147 6.86 1.28 -13.30
N ASN A 148 7.51 2.28 -12.70
CA ASN A 148 8.96 2.50 -12.74
C ASN A 148 9.50 2.58 -11.31
N ALA A 149 9.26 1.52 -10.54
CA ALA A 149 9.49 1.52 -9.11
C ALA A 149 10.99 1.45 -8.76
N GLY A 150 11.56 2.56 -8.28
CA GLY A 150 12.65 2.51 -7.31
C GLY A 150 12.12 2.31 -5.89
N SER A 151 12.85 2.73 -4.86
CA SER A 151 12.42 2.45 -3.48
C SER A 151 11.10 3.15 -3.10
N LEU A 152 10.27 2.49 -2.30
CA LEU A 152 9.04 3.03 -1.72
C LEU A 152 9.05 2.81 -0.20
N LEU A 153 8.78 3.87 0.57
CA LEU A 153 8.48 3.80 1.99
C LEU A 153 7.04 4.25 2.23
N LEU A 154 6.23 3.37 2.79
CA LEU A 154 4.91 3.68 3.35
C LEU A 154 4.99 3.56 4.87
N ALA A 155 4.75 4.66 5.58
CA ALA A 155 4.78 4.68 7.04
C ALA A 155 3.57 5.42 7.62
N ASP A 156 2.96 4.88 8.67
CA ASP A 156 1.84 5.55 9.35
C ASP A 156 0.66 5.84 8.41
N CYS A 157 0.35 4.94 7.46
CA CYS A 157 -0.74 5.13 6.50
C CYS A 157 -1.95 4.23 6.82
N ALA A 158 -3.12 4.62 6.33
CA ALA A 158 -4.32 3.77 6.34
C ALA A 158 -4.90 3.63 4.94
N VAL A 159 -5.40 2.45 4.59
CA VAL A 159 -6.06 2.16 3.32
C VAL A 159 -7.39 1.50 3.63
N GLN A 160 -8.50 2.12 3.20
CA GLN A 160 -9.82 1.63 3.58
C GLN A 160 -10.91 1.76 2.51
N GLY A 161 -11.75 0.73 2.39
CA GLY A 161 -12.91 0.76 1.50
C GLY A 161 -12.58 0.80 0.02
N GLN A 162 -11.42 0.31 -0.42
CA GLN A 162 -11.12 0.24 -1.86
C GLN A 162 -12.00 -0.81 -2.54
N GLN A 163 -12.40 -0.55 -3.78
CA GLN A 163 -13.21 -1.47 -4.60
C GLN A 163 -12.38 -2.23 -5.65
N GLY A 164 -11.11 -1.84 -5.84
CA GLY A 164 -10.17 -2.44 -6.80
C GLY A 164 -8.96 -3.06 -6.10
N GLY A 165 -7.76 -2.91 -6.66
CA GLY A 165 -6.54 -3.23 -5.93
C GLY A 165 -6.19 -2.11 -4.95
N ASP A 166 -5.45 -2.41 -3.89
CA ASP A 166 -4.91 -1.31 -3.09
C ASP A 166 -3.66 -0.79 -3.79
N PHE A 167 -2.61 -1.61 -3.84
CA PHE A 167 -1.30 -1.21 -4.37
C PHE A 167 -0.80 -2.15 -5.47
N SER A 168 -0.30 -1.54 -6.55
CA SER A 168 0.37 -2.23 -7.65
C SER A 168 1.76 -1.66 -7.88
N LEU A 169 2.78 -2.51 -7.73
CA LEU A 169 4.19 -2.14 -7.80
C LEU A 169 4.90 -3.01 -8.84
N TYR A 170 5.19 -2.42 -10.00
CA TYR A 170 5.97 -3.03 -11.06
C TYR A 170 7.35 -2.37 -11.12
N ALA A 171 8.38 -3.16 -10.84
CA ALA A 171 9.76 -2.80 -11.15
C ALA A 171 10.06 -3.24 -12.59
N ARG A 172 9.81 -2.37 -13.58
CA ARG A 172 10.31 -2.63 -14.93
C ARG A 172 11.81 -2.32 -14.98
N PRO A 173 12.65 -3.23 -15.49
CA PRO A 173 14.01 -2.87 -15.85
C PRO A 173 13.98 -1.76 -16.92
N PRO A 174 14.84 -0.74 -16.83
CA PRO A 174 14.92 0.31 -17.84
C PRO A 174 15.21 -0.32 -19.21
N HIS A 175 14.29 -0.14 -20.16
CA HIS A 175 14.49 -0.58 -21.55
C HIS A 175 15.72 0.14 -22.13
N GLY A 176 16.86 -0.56 -22.26
CA GLY A 176 18.04 0.03 -22.92
C GLY A 176 19.43 -0.54 -22.61
N PHE A 177 19.62 -1.38 -21.60
CA PHE A 177 20.94 -1.98 -21.32
C PHE A 177 21.04 -3.43 -21.81
N ILE A 178 21.57 -3.60 -23.02
CA ILE A 178 21.90 -4.92 -23.60
C ILE A 178 23.34 -5.29 -23.25
N ASN A 179 23.54 -6.34 -22.45
CA ASN A 179 24.65 -7.29 -22.67
C ASN A 179 24.53 -8.59 -21.85
N GLY A 180 24.37 -9.74 -22.55
CA GLY A 180 24.89 -11.04 -22.08
C GLY A 180 23.91 -12.13 -21.57
N ARG A 181 23.37 -12.92 -22.50
CA ARG A 181 22.70 -14.26 -22.46
C ARG A 181 22.54 -15.03 -21.13
N THR A 182 21.28 -15.43 -20.84
CA THR A 182 20.94 -16.84 -20.52
C THR A 182 19.48 -17.19 -20.91
N ARG A 183 19.24 -18.37 -21.50
CA ARG A 183 17.90 -18.79 -21.94
C ARG A 183 17.03 -19.31 -20.78
N ARG A 184 15.83 -18.75 -20.59
CA ARG A 184 14.68 -19.48 -20.04
C ARG A 184 13.43 -19.25 -20.90
N LYS A 185 12.66 -20.31 -21.10
CA LYS A 185 11.44 -20.35 -21.91
C LYS A 185 10.29 -20.56 -20.92
N LEU A 186 9.53 -19.52 -20.63
CA LEU A 186 8.30 -19.61 -19.84
C LEU A 186 7.12 -19.49 -20.81
N GLN A 187 6.20 -20.44 -20.75
CA GLN A 187 5.00 -20.49 -21.57
C GLN A 187 3.82 -20.59 -20.60
N LEU A 188 3.02 -19.53 -20.50
CA LEU A 188 1.82 -19.49 -19.67
C LEU A 188 0.65 -18.95 -20.49
N GLY A 189 -0.46 -19.67 -20.45
CA GLY A 189 -1.64 -19.38 -21.24
C GLY A 189 -2.66 -18.55 -20.47
N GLY A 190 -3.28 -17.60 -21.19
CA GLY A 190 -4.57 -16.95 -20.93
C GLY A 190 -4.59 -16.04 -19.70
N THR A 191 -4.77 -14.72 -19.78
CA THR A 191 -5.46 -13.89 -20.78
C THR A 191 -4.65 -12.63 -21.13
N ASP A 192 -4.61 -12.31 -22.43
CA ASP A 192 -3.92 -11.21 -23.13
C ASP A 192 -4.13 -9.82 -22.46
N ASP A 193 -3.24 -8.82 -22.43
CA ASP A 193 -2.12 -8.43 -23.31
C ASP A 193 -1.04 -7.65 -22.52
N LEU A 194 0.23 -8.12 -22.60
CA LEU A 194 1.51 -7.37 -22.66
C LEU A 194 2.66 -8.26 -22.13
N GLU A 195 3.09 -9.20 -22.98
CA GLU A 195 4.39 -9.85 -22.82
C GLU A 195 5.47 -9.06 -23.56
N SER A 196 6.59 -8.80 -22.87
CA SER A 196 7.89 -8.70 -23.54
C SER A 196 8.94 -9.41 -22.68
N SER A 197 9.52 -10.47 -23.24
CA SER A 197 10.64 -11.21 -22.66
C SER A 197 11.88 -10.32 -22.56
N LEU A 198 12.41 -10.12 -21.34
CA LEU A 198 13.66 -9.39 -21.12
C LEU A 198 14.59 -10.16 -20.18
N ASP A 199 15.79 -10.50 -20.67
CA ASP A 199 16.90 -10.98 -19.84
C ASP A 199 17.46 -9.79 -19.02
N LEU A 200 17.45 -9.94 -17.69
CA LEU A 200 17.69 -8.86 -16.72
C LEU A 200 19.14 -8.84 -16.23
N THR A 201 19.84 -7.72 -16.40
CA THR A 201 20.98 -7.34 -15.56
C THR A 201 20.42 -6.71 -14.28
N VAL A 202 20.93 -7.09 -13.11
CA VAL A 202 20.42 -6.67 -11.80
C VAL A 202 20.66 -5.16 -11.63
N ASP A 203 19.63 -4.36 -11.90
CA ASP A 203 19.46 -3.00 -11.37
C ASP A 203 19.45 -3.08 -9.83
N PRO A 204 19.81 -2.02 -9.07
CA PRO A 204 19.79 -2.07 -7.62
C PRO A 204 18.37 -2.44 -7.18
N LEU A 205 18.28 -3.47 -6.34
CA LEU A 205 17.02 -4.07 -5.92
C LEU A 205 16.04 -2.98 -5.45
N THR A 206 14.89 -2.89 -6.11
CA THR A 206 13.77 -2.04 -5.69
C THR A 206 13.41 -2.38 -4.24
N GLN A 207 13.55 -1.43 -3.31
CA GLN A 207 13.24 -1.67 -1.90
C GLN A 207 11.86 -1.13 -1.55
N ILE A 208 10.96 -1.98 -1.08
CA ILE A 208 9.62 -1.61 -0.64
C ILE A 208 9.49 -1.84 0.86
N GLN A 209 9.28 -0.78 1.62
CA GLN A 209 9.06 -0.86 3.06
C GLN A 209 7.65 -0.39 3.40
N ILE A 210 6.92 -1.24 4.13
CA ILE A 210 5.59 -0.96 4.65
C ILE A 210 5.67 -1.09 6.16
N THR A 211 5.41 0.00 6.88
CA THR A 211 5.50 -0.02 8.35
C THR A 211 4.40 0.77 9.04
N ASN A 212 3.88 0.24 10.15
CA ASN A 212 2.86 0.89 10.97
C ASN A 212 1.64 1.34 10.17
N CYS A 213 1.20 0.51 9.22
CA CYS A 213 0.10 0.81 8.32
C CYS A 213 -1.13 -0.05 8.65
N THR A 214 -2.31 0.38 8.19
CA THR A 214 -3.57 -0.35 8.40
C THR A 214 -4.34 -0.48 7.09
N TRP A 215 -4.78 -1.70 6.77
CA TRP A 215 -5.65 -2.02 5.65
C TRP A 215 -6.98 -2.56 6.15
N THR A 216 -8.08 -1.86 5.91
CA THR A 216 -9.40 -2.35 6.36
C THR A 216 -10.51 -2.27 5.33
N HIS A 217 -11.36 -3.29 5.31
CA HIS A 217 -12.58 -3.29 4.49
C HIS A 217 -12.31 -3.08 3.00
N ASN A 218 -11.16 -3.54 2.50
CA ASN A 218 -10.85 -3.48 1.08
C ASN A 218 -11.35 -4.74 0.39
N GLU A 219 -11.83 -4.59 -0.84
CA GLU A 219 -12.18 -5.69 -1.73
C GLU A 219 -11.25 -5.67 -2.92
N ALA A 220 -10.46 -6.73 -3.13
CA ALA A 220 -9.59 -6.84 -4.29
C ALA A 220 -9.84 -8.12 -5.07
N ASN A 221 -9.46 -8.09 -6.35
CA ASN A 221 -9.52 -9.28 -7.18
C ASN A 221 -8.42 -10.26 -6.77
N LEU A 222 -7.15 -9.85 -6.89
CA LEU A 222 -6.02 -10.76 -6.83
C LEU A 222 -5.28 -10.71 -5.48
N ALA A 223 -4.93 -9.50 -5.06
CA ALA A 223 -4.28 -9.22 -3.80
C ALA A 223 -4.58 -7.79 -3.32
N ILE A 224 -4.49 -7.61 -2.01
CA ILE A 224 -4.49 -6.28 -1.39
C ILE A 224 -3.16 -5.59 -1.73
N VAL A 225 -2.04 -6.28 -1.52
CA VAL A 225 -0.71 -5.82 -1.94
C VAL A 225 -0.05 -6.87 -2.82
N ALA A 226 0.20 -6.51 -4.08
CA ALA A 226 0.94 -7.33 -5.03
C ALA A 226 2.33 -6.71 -5.29
N MET A 227 3.38 -7.54 -5.16
CA MET A 227 4.75 -7.17 -5.50
C MET A 227 5.29 -8.20 -6.49
N VAL A 228 5.70 -7.73 -7.67
CA VAL A 228 6.17 -8.59 -8.76
C VAL A 228 7.54 -8.15 -9.22
N GLY A 229 8.48 -9.11 -9.27
CA GLY A 229 9.85 -8.92 -9.74
C GLY A 229 10.89 -8.96 -8.61
N ASN A 230 12.13 -8.63 -8.96
CA ASN A 230 13.29 -8.64 -8.05
C ASN A 230 13.23 -7.49 -7.03
N VAL A 231 12.31 -7.59 -6.07
CA VAL A 231 12.03 -6.59 -5.03
C VAL A 231 12.63 -7.04 -3.71
N LEU A 232 13.28 -6.13 -2.98
CA LEU A 232 13.53 -6.26 -1.54
C LEU A 232 12.34 -5.69 -0.78
N PHE A 233 11.61 -6.50 0.00
CA PHE A 233 10.47 -6.00 0.77
C PHE A 233 10.63 -6.16 2.28
N ASP A 234 10.06 -5.23 3.05
CA ASP A 234 9.98 -5.32 4.51
C ASP A 234 8.59 -4.83 4.95
N VAL A 235 7.74 -5.76 5.40
CA VAL A 235 6.40 -5.46 5.90
C VAL A 235 6.39 -5.68 7.41
N GLU A 236 6.24 -4.60 8.16
CA GLU A 236 6.32 -4.63 9.62
C GLU A 236 5.18 -3.87 10.29
N LYS A 237 4.74 -4.34 11.47
CA LYS A 237 3.81 -3.60 12.35
C LYS A 237 2.52 -3.19 11.65
N THR A 238 2.02 -4.02 10.75
CA THR A 238 0.89 -3.71 9.90
C THR A 238 -0.33 -4.54 10.27
N LEU A 239 -1.51 -3.90 10.25
CA LEU A 239 -2.81 -4.54 10.47
C LEU A 239 -3.57 -4.69 9.14
N PHE A 240 -3.97 -5.92 8.83
CA PHE A 240 -4.94 -6.23 7.77
C PHE A 240 -6.22 -6.72 8.41
N GLN A 241 -7.30 -5.95 8.32
CA GLN A 241 -8.57 -6.26 8.98
C GLN A 241 -9.77 -6.24 8.03
N SER A 242 -10.61 -7.28 8.07
CA SER A 242 -11.89 -7.29 7.34
C SER A 242 -11.74 -7.06 5.83
N ASN A 243 -10.62 -7.44 5.21
CA ASN A 243 -10.43 -7.36 3.77
C ASN A 243 -10.97 -8.61 3.07
N ALA A 244 -11.35 -8.50 1.81
CA ALA A 244 -11.86 -9.61 1.01
C ALA A 244 -11.16 -9.72 -0.34
N ILE A 245 -10.76 -10.92 -0.71
CA ILE A 245 -10.32 -11.28 -2.07
C ILE A 245 -11.50 -11.95 -2.77
N VAL A 246 -12.06 -11.29 -3.80
CA VAL A 246 -13.39 -11.61 -4.36
C VAL A 246 -13.33 -12.38 -5.69
N LEU A 247 -12.14 -12.72 -6.21
CA LEU A 247 -12.02 -13.39 -7.51
C LEU A 247 -12.85 -14.67 -7.66
N GLN A 248 -13.47 -14.80 -8.83
CA GLN A 248 -14.27 -15.97 -9.22
C GLN A 248 -13.43 -17.24 -9.46
N GLU A 249 -12.12 -17.11 -9.71
CA GLU A 249 -11.24 -18.23 -10.06
C GLU A 249 -10.47 -18.82 -8.87
N GLY A 250 -10.67 -18.30 -7.65
CA GLY A 250 -10.12 -18.90 -6.44
C GLY A 250 -8.60 -18.76 -6.28
N VAL A 251 -7.95 -17.84 -7.00
CA VAL A 251 -6.51 -17.57 -6.88
C VAL A 251 -6.30 -16.19 -6.29
N GLY A 252 -5.68 -16.10 -5.11
CA GLY A 252 -5.34 -14.82 -4.50
C GLY A 252 -5.06 -14.90 -3.00
N GLY A 253 -4.44 -13.84 -2.48
CA GLY A 253 -4.08 -13.67 -1.07
C GLY A 253 -3.94 -12.20 -0.73
N LEU A 254 -3.91 -11.84 0.56
CA LEU A 254 -3.82 -10.42 0.93
C LEU A 254 -2.47 -9.84 0.51
N LEU A 255 -1.39 -10.57 0.77
CA LEU A 255 -0.06 -10.25 0.27
C LEU A 255 0.36 -11.29 -0.77
N TRP A 256 0.80 -10.83 -1.95
CA TRP A 256 1.34 -11.69 -2.99
C TRP A 256 2.69 -11.17 -3.46
N PHE A 257 3.72 -11.98 -3.24
CA PHE A 257 5.09 -11.73 -3.71
C PHE A 257 5.47 -12.70 -4.83
N THR A 258 6.06 -12.20 -5.92
CA THR A 258 6.65 -13.03 -6.97
C THR A 258 8.09 -12.60 -7.22
N ASP A 259 9.04 -13.54 -7.11
CA ASP A 259 10.49 -13.32 -7.37
C ASP A 259 11.19 -12.27 -6.49
N GLY A 260 10.69 -12.01 -5.28
CA GLY A 260 11.27 -11.05 -4.33
C GLY A 260 12.14 -11.68 -3.24
N GLN A 261 12.87 -10.86 -2.50
CA GLN A 261 13.41 -11.24 -1.19
C GLN A 261 12.90 -10.28 -0.14
N GLY A 262 12.60 -10.74 1.07
CA GLY A 262 12.05 -9.80 2.03
C GLY A 262 11.76 -10.35 3.38
N ARG A 263 11.25 -9.47 4.23
CA ARG A 263 10.90 -9.78 5.60
C ARG A 263 9.45 -9.41 5.88
N ILE A 264 8.76 -10.28 6.62
CA ILE A 264 7.42 -9.99 7.12
C ILE A 264 7.41 -10.29 8.61
N GLN A 265 7.21 -9.26 9.44
CA GLN A 265 7.35 -9.37 10.89
C GLN A 265 6.33 -8.53 11.66
N ASN A 266 5.86 -9.02 12.80
CA ASN A 266 4.94 -8.28 13.68
C ASN A 266 3.69 -7.74 12.97
N ASN A 267 3.07 -8.54 12.08
CA ASN A 267 1.83 -8.15 11.40
C ASN A 267 0.63 -8.90 11.98
N CYS A 268 -0.55 -8.30 11.86
CA CYS A 268 -1.82 -8.90 12.29
C CYS A 268 -2.78 -9.02 11.10
N PHE A 269 -3.34 -10.20 10.89
CA PHE A 269 -4.39 -10.45 9.92
C PHE A 269 -5.67 -10.88 10.65
N TYR A 270 -6.67 -10.02 10.68
CA TYR A 270 -7.88 -10.22 11.47
C TYR A 270 -9.14 -10.17 10.61
N ASN A 271 -9.99 -11.18 10.70
CA ASN A 271 -11.30 -11.23 10.03
C ASN A 271 -11.24 -11.02 8.50
N ASN A 272 -10.16 -11.42 7.84
CA ASN A 272 -10.06 -11.31 6.37
C ASN A 272 -10.69 -12.54 5.69
N LEU A 273 -11.14 -12.35 4.46
CA LEU A 273 -11.65 -13.39 3.56
C LEU A 273 -10.69 -13.52 2.36
N TYR A 274 -10.08 -14.69 2.18
CA TYR A 274 -9.17 -14.97 1.08
C TYR A 274 -9.33 -16.42 0.60
N PRO A 275 -9.08 -16.72 -0.69
CA PRO A 275 -9.33 -18.06 -1.23
C PRO A 275 -8.21 -19.07 -0.89
N LEU A 276 -6.94 -18.65 -0.85
CA LEU A 276 -5.81 -19.58 -0.68
C LEU A 276 -5.06 -19.42 0.63
N SER A 277 -4.61 -18.20 0.91
CA SER A 277 -3.72 -17.86 2.03
C SER A 277 -3.73 -16.34 2.25
N PRO A 278 -3.56 -15.84 3.48
CA PRO A 278 -3.36 -14.40 3.68
C PRO A 278 -2.05 -13.92 3.04
N VAL A 279 -1.04 -14.79 2.93
CA VAL A 279 0.22 -14.47 2.27
C VAL A 279 0.68 -15.56 1.32
N ILE A 280 0.94 -15.18 0.07
CA ILE A 280 1.44 -16.06 -0.99
C ILE A 280 2.82 -15.58 -1.39
N VAL A 281 3.77 -16.50 -1.33
CA VAL A 281 5.14 -16.30 -1.81
C VAL A 281 5.36 -17.25 -2.98
N ASN A 282 5.44 -16.67 -4.18
CA ASN A 282 5.65 -17.37 -5.43
C ASN A 282 7.09 -17.17 -5.90
N GLY A 283 7.99 -18.09 -5.55
CA GLY A 283 9.42 -17.89 -5.72
C GLY A 283 10.02 -16.86 -4.77
N GLY A 284 11.35 -16.72 -4.80
CA GLY A 284 12.08 -15.79 -3.94
C GLY A 284 12.52 -16.33 -2.57
N VAL A 285 13.04 -15.45 -1.72
CA VAL A 285 13.54 -15.78 -0.36
C VAL A 285 12.90 -14.85 0.66
N VAL A 286 12.00 -15.38 1.49
CA VAL A 286 11.28 -14.59 2.48
C VAL A 286 11.66 -15.03 3.88
N GLU A 287 12.23 -14.12 4.66
CA GLU A 287 12.39 -14.27 6.10
C GLU A 287 11.07 -13.90 6.77
N VAL A 288 10.46 -14.86 7.45
CA VAL A 288 9.20 -14.64 8.15
C VAL A 288 9.48 -14.72 9.64
N ASP A 289 9.14 -13.65 10.37
CA ASP A 289 9.03 -13.75 11.82
C ASP A 289 7.67 -14.36 12.18
N LEU A 290 7.71 -15.52 12.84
CA LEU A 290 6.55 -16.30 13.27
C LEU A 290 5.74 -15.59 14.36
N ASN A 291 6.21 -14.47 14.92
CA ASN A 291 5.43 -13.56 15.76
C ASN A 291 4.41 -12.74 14.93
N SER A 292 3.76 -13.36 13.95
CA SER A 292 2.64 -12.79 13.17
C SER A 292 1.38 -13.63 13.42
N GLY A 293 0.25 -12.95 13.63
CA GLY A 293 -0.98 -13.55 14.16
C GLY A 293 -2.14 -13.48 13.19
N VAL A 294 -2.97 -14.53 13.19
CA VAL A 294 -4.11 -14.67 12.30
C VAL A 294 -5.35 -15.12 13.08
N ASP A 295 -6.46 -14.45 12.83
CA ASP A 295 -7.81 -14.88 13.22
C ASP A 295 -8.69 -14.75 11.97
N ALA A 296 -9.00 -15.86 11.30
CA ALA A 296 -9.63 -15.87 9.98
C ALA A 296 -11.05 -16.49 10.01
N ALA A 297 -11.98 -15.88 9.27
CA ALA A 297 -13.33 -16.39 9.05
C ALA A 297 -13.35 -17.32 7.80
N ARG A 298 -13.94 -18.50 7.94
CA ARG A 298 -13.76 -19.64 7.01
C ARG A 298 -14.60 -19.56 5.71
N ARG A 299 -13.97 -19.85 4.57
CA ARG A 299 -14.56 -20.61 3.44
C ARG A 299 -13.59 -21.72 3.02
N GLN A 300 -14.06 -22.97 2.98
CA GLN A 300 -13.26 -24.16 2.64
C GLN A 300 -13.19 -24.38 1.13
N THR A 301 -12.03 -24.86 0.62
CA THR A 301 -11.90 -26.14 -0.13
C THR A 301 -10.47 -26.45 -0.65
N VAL A 302 -9.56 -25.47 -0.80
CA VAL A 302 -8.16 -25.67 -1.25
C VAL A 302 -7.25 -24.54 -0.72
N GLY A 303 -6.16 -24.82 0.02
CA GLY A 303 -5.22 -23.78 0.47
C GLY A 303 -4.56 -23.99 1.85
N CYS A 304 -3.93 -22.94 2.37
CA CYS A 304 -3.30 -22.89 3.70
C CYS A 304 -4.20 -22.09 4.67
N ASP A 305 -5.19 -22.76 5.27
CA ASP A 305 -6.31 -22.12 5.99
C ASP A 305 -5.91 -21.15 7.13
N ASN A 306 -4.69 -21.22 7.67
CA ASN A 306 -4.17 -20.31 8.70
C ASN A 306 -2.65 -20.20 8.61
N GLY A 307 -2.14 -20.09 7.39
CA GLY A 307 -0.71 -20.21 7.16
C GLY A 307 -0.22 -19.56 5.89
N TRP A 308 1.08 -19.39 5.80
CA TRP A 308 1.80 -18.98 4.61
C TRP A 308 1.69 -20.04 3.54
N MET A 309 1.52 -19.63 2.27
CA MET A 309 1.65 -20.52 1.13
C MET A 309 2.94 -20.19 0.39
N PHE A 310 3.86 -21.15 0.34
CA PHE A 310 5.09 -21.06 -0.46
C PHE A 310 4.96 -21.95 -1.68
N VAL A 311 5.15 -21.34 -2.85
CA VAL A 311 5.19 -22.02 -4.15
C VAL A 311 6.63 -22.07 -4.64
N ASP A 312 7.02 -23.21 -5.20
CA ASP A 312 8.35 -23.42 -5.76
C ASP A 312 8.60 -22.43 -6.92
N PRO A 313 9.75 -21.72 -6.96
CA PRO A 313 10.08 -20.78 -8.04
C PRO A 313 10.10 -21.41 -9.45
N GLU A 314 10.17 -22.74 -9.58
CA GLU A 314 10.23 -23.41 -10.88
C GLU A 314 8.86 -23.63 -11.54
N ILE A 315 7.75 -23.40 -10.82
CA ILE A 315 6.39 -23.62 -11.30
C ILE A 315 5.50 -22.40 -11.03
N THR A 316 4.40 -22.26 -11.76
CA THR A 316 3.44 -21.20 -11.46
C THR A 316 2.50 -21.54 -10.33
N LEU A 317 1.87 -20.53 -9.72
CA LEU A 317 0.81 -20.73 -8.74
C LEU A 317 -0.31 -21.64 -9.28
N GLY A 318 -0.75 -21.46 -10.52
CA GLY A 318 -1.75 -22.33 -11.15
C GLY A 318 -1.29 -23.79 -11.26
N GLN A 319 -0.03 -24.02 -11.65
CA GLN A 319 0.56 -25.37 -11.67
C GLN A 319 0.72 -25.96 -10.27
N ALA A 320 1.16 -25.15 -9.31
CA ALA A 320 1.31 -25.55 -7.91
C ALA A 320 -0.01 -25.97 -7.30
N LEU A 321 -1.11 -25.26 -7.59
CA LEU A 321 -2.45 -25.62 -7.15
C LEU A 321 -2.93 -26.90 -7.86
N ALA A 322 -2.78 -26.99 -9.18
CA ALA A 322 -3.20 -28.16 -9.96
C ALA A 322 -2.44 -29.44 -9.58
N GLN A 323 -1.17 -29.31 -9.17
CA GLN A 323 -0.28 -30.43 -8.82
C GLN A 323 -0.13 -30.61 -7.30
N ASN A 324 -0.77 -29.77 -6.49
CA ASN A 324 -0.62 -29.72 -5.03
C ASN A 324 0.85 -29.61 -4.56
N GLN A 325 1.63 -28.76 -5.25
CA GLN A 325 3.04 -28.50 -5.01
C GLN A 325 3.27 -27.16 -4.29
N PHE A 326 2.84 -27.07 -3.04
CA PHE A 326 3.08 -25.90 -2.18
C PHE A 326 3.32 -26.34 -0.73
N LYS A 327 3.93 -25.46 0.06
CA LYS A 327 4.15 -25.67 1.50
C LYS A 327 3.32 -24.69 2.31
N CYS A 328 2.63 -25.20 3.33
CA CYS A 328 1.92 -24.40 4.30
C CYS A 328 2.72 -24.25 5.59
N PHE A 329 2.83 -23.03 6.12
CA PHE A 329 3.43 -22.78 7.43
C PHE A 329 2.43 -22.07 8.34
N PRO A 330 2.15 -22.55 9.57
CA PRO A 330 1.14 -21.94 10.43
C PRO A 330 1.57 -20.56 10.96
N PHE A 331 0.60 -19.68 11.19
CA PHE A 331 0.79 -18.44 11.97
C PHE A 331 0.65 -18.70 13.48
N THR A 332 1.23 -17.84 14.32
CA THR A 332 1.07 -17.93 15.78
C THR A 332 0.17 -16.81 16.31
N GLN A 333 -0.85 -17.15 17.11
CA GLN A 333 -1.90 -16.21 17.52
C GLN A 333 -1.44 -15.02 18.39
N GLU A 334 -0.21 -14.99 18.92
CA GLU A 334 0.19 -14.03 19.95
C GLU A 334 0.22 -12.56 19.48
N SER A 335 0.27 -12.33 18.17
CA SER A 335 0.69 -11.05 17.59
C SER A 335 -0.43 -10.01 17.53
N CYS A 336 -1.67 -10.41 17.23
CA CYS A 336 -2.79 -9.47 17.09
C CYS A 336 -3.18 -8.78 18.40
N SER A 337 -2.95 -9.43 19.54
CA SER A 337 -3.25 -8.89 20.88
C SER A 337 -2.50 -7.59 21.21
N ARG A 338 -1.37 -7.34 20.54
CA ARG A 338 -0.55 -6.13 20.71
C ARG A 338 -0.97 -4.97 19.81
N PHE A 339 -1.70 -5.25 18.72
CA PHE A 339 -2.12 -4.26 17.73
C PHE A 339 -3.57 -3.79 17.90
N LEU A 340 -4.42 -4.61 18.49
CA LEU A 340 -5.78 -4.20 18.80
C LEU A 340 -5.73 -3.14 19.91
N PRO A 341 -6.23 -1.91 19.67
CA PRO A 341 -6.42 -0.96 20.75
C PRO A 341 -7.20 -1.64 21.87
N THR A 342 -6.76 -1.47 23.12
CA THR A 342 -7.37 -2.08 24.31
C THR A 342 -8.88 -1.86 24.38
N GLU A 343 -9.37 -0.78 23.75
CA GLU A 343 -10.80 -0.45 23.62
C GLU A 343 -11.58 -1.42 22.71
N LEU A 344 -11.01 -1.87 21.59
CA LEU A 344 -11.64 -2.86 20.69
C LEU A 344 -11.73 -4.24 21.34
N ALA A 345 -10.69 -4.65 22.07
CA ALA A 345 -10.69 -5.90 22.85
C ALA A 345 -11.78 -5.91 23.94
N SER A 346 -12.08 -4.75 24.54
CA SER A 346 -13.13 -4.62 25.56
C SER A 346 -14.56 -4.67 25.00
N SER A 347 -14.77 -4.18 23.76
CA SER A 347 -16.06 -4.22 23.08
C SER A 347 -16.48 -5.65 22.68
N GLN A 348 -15.51 -6.52 22.38
CA GLN A 348 -15.78 -7.92 22.06
C GLN A 348 -15.97 -8.81 23.30
N ALA A 349 -15.28 -8.51 24.39
CA ALA A 349 -15.53 -9.17 25.68
C ALA A 349 -16.95 -8.85 26.22
N SER A 350 -17.51 -7.70 25.86
CA SER A 350 -18.85 -7.29 26.27
C SER A 350 -19.94 -7.87 25.35
N SER A 351 -19.73 -7.96 24.04
CA SER A 351 -20.68 -8.63 23.13
C SER A 351 -20.76 -10.15 23.35
N ALA A 352 -19.64 -10.81 23.64
CA ALA A 352 -19.62 -12.24 24.00
C ALA A 352 -20.35 -12.49 25.34
N LYS A 353 -20.19 -11.59 26.32
CA LYS A 353 -20.96 -11.67 27.59
C LYS A 353 -22.45 -11.42 27.39
N LEU A 354 -22.84 -10.54 26.47
CA LEU A 354 -24.25 -10.24 26.18
C LEU A 354 -24.96 -11.43 25.53
N ILE A 355 -24.27 -12.15 24.63
CA ILE A 355 -24.80 -13.36 23.97
C ILE A 355 -24.96 -14.52 24.97
N VAL A 356 -24.00 -14.70 25.90
CA VAL A 356 -24.10 -15.71 26.95
C VAL A 356 -25.25 -15.39 27.93
N PHE A 357 -25.47 -14.11 28.26
CA PHE A 357 -26.61 -13.71 29.11
C PHE A 357 -27.97 -13.91 28.42
N ALA A 358 -28.08 -13.59 27.12
CA ALA A 358 -29.31 -13.79 26.36
C ALA A 358 -29.66 -15.28 26.20
N LEU A 359 -28.66 -16.14 25.95
CA LEU A 359 -28.86 -17.59 25.88
C LEU A 359 -29.21 -18.17 27.27
N GLY A 360 -28.59 -17.68 28.33
CA GLY A 360 -28.89 -18.07 29.71
C GLY A 360 -30.34 -17.73 30.13
N LEU A 361 -30.87 -16.56 29.76
CA LEU A 361 -32.27 -16.19 30.03
C LEU A 361 -33.28 -17.03 29.23
N SER A 362 -32.92 -17.40 28.00
CA SER A 362 -33.78 -18.24 27.16
C SER A 362 -33.88 -19.69 27.68
N LEU A 363 -32.81 -20.20 28.30
CA LEU A 363 -32.80 -21.52 28.95
C LEU A 363 -33.53 -21.50 30.29
N LEU A 364 -33.46 -20.41 31.07
CA LEU A 364 -34.19 -20.31 32.34
C LEU A 364 -35.71 -20.22 32.14
N SER A 365 -36.17 -19.58 31.07
CA SER A 365 -37.59 -19.48 30.74
C SER A 365 -38.17 -20.80 30.22
N ALA A 366 -37.35 -21.67 29.61
CA ALA A 366 -37.75 -23.01 29.20
C ALA A 366 -37.80 -24.04 30.35
N MET A 367 -37.22 -23.74 31.52
CA MET A 367 -37.27 -24.60 32.71
C MET A 367 -38.37 -24.23 33.71
N LEU A 368 -39.08 -23.13 33.48
CA LEU A 368 -40.15 -22.61 34.34
C LEU A 368 -41.57 -22.78 33.75
N VAL A 369 -41.69 -23.59 32.70
CA VAL A 369 -42.96 -24.07 32.12
C VAL A 369 -42.96 -25.60 32.22
#